data_AF-A0A9D5L3L4-F1
#
_entry.id   AF-A0A9D5L3L4-F1
#
_cell.length_a   1.000
_cell.length_b   1.000
_cell.length_c   1.000
_cell.angle_alpha   90.00
_cell.angle_beta   90.00
_cell.angle_gamma   90.00
#
_symmetry.space_group_name_H-M   'P 1'
#
loop_
_entity.id
_entity.type
_entity.pdbx_description
1 polymer ?
#
loop_
_entity_poly.entity_id
_entity_poly.type
_entity_poly.pdbx_seq_one_letter_code
_entity_poly.pdbx_strand_id
1 'polypeptide(L)'
;MRKALLTALAATAIASAAAYDGDRSEWMKHIPGSAYACLVTIPGSHDSATAEGWVDPDAAARSQAQDVTLDRQLADGVRGFDIRPNLTDGRWVCSHAADNTVLPLDDCFDKFTRFLDAHPSEYLVIHIYRGGGREWTDTEREAFARFLSLYADRLADFRRDLTVDDLRGKILLFCREEYPGTVYGAKLTSSLRDDYGWGSWLDWDRQTNITATGNSAEGRVFYQDLADTCGEGKQQEKLDGIRHLLDFTTAYRPAVPENCIWYFNFASAYNDADVTSTGSKMWNSDGYRGNSTYTNPCFIDYLAANPGPAGIVLADYVCTNSSGRFTTRGADLIEALIDNNFRYLPSLKEETARQRGGGLPTRAQPVVGPSPAAPAPPCPAAPKPAPAPQIHPPQSSPTARSRFVEGAPLTLPPGTVHIADLNNDGYPDLLVTGPRTGHIYLSDQGRGFIDATPTQLRFYTADPATVSLVDCNADGYPDLYIAPTANTNPENDLGNKAIIYYNNQSLTGPLDIFNSPDLAP
;
A
#
# COMPACT_ATOMS: atom_id res chain seq x y z
N MET A 1 19.89 -50.58 8.37
CA MET A 1 18.51 -50.63 8.88
C MET A 1 18.36 -49.59 10.00
N ARG A 2 17.45 -48.61 9.82
CA ARG A 2 16.53 -47.96 10.80
C ARG A 2 17.14 -47.40 12.11
N LYS A 3 16.82 -46.22 12.66
CA LYS A 3 15.73 -45.21 12.58
C LYS A 3 16.23 -44.04 13.47
N ALA A 4 16.20 -42.77 13.08
CA ALA A 4 15.08 -41.81 13.15
C ALA A 4 14.72 -41.27 14.55
N LEU A 5 14.56 -39.93 14.59
CA LEU A 5 13.81 -39.07 15.54
C LEU A 5 14.38 -38.75 16.92
N LEU A 6 14.71 -37.47 17.12
CA LEU A 6 14.14 -36.70 18.23
C LEU A 6 13.93 -35.24 17.77
N THR A 7 12.67 -34.92 17.50
CA THR A 7 12.14 -33.57 17.30
C THR A 7 11.18 -33.27 18.46
N ALA A 8 11.16 -32.00 18.87
CA ALA A 8 10.10 -31.28 19.59
C ALA A 8 9.91 -31.49 21.11
N LEU A 9 10.10 -30.40 21.88
CA LEU A 9 9.05 -29.60 22.56
C LEU A 9 9.73 -28.31 23.09
N ALA A 10 9.49 -27.13 22.50
CA ALA A 10 8.41 -26.19 22.79
C ALA A 10 8.60 -25.38 24.09
N ALA A 11 8.93 -24.09 23.94
CA ALA A 11 8.51 -23.02 24.83
C ALA A 11 8.19 -21.78 23.96
N THR A 12 7.17 -21.92 23.11
CA THR A 12 6.50 -20.76 22.51
C THR A 12 5.69 -20.11 23.63
N ALA A 13 6.23 -19.04 24.22
CA ALA A 13 5.42 -18.12 25.00
C ALA A 13 4.50 -17.38 24.02
N ILE A 14 3.35 -17.98 23.69
CA ILE A 14 2.25 -17.23 23.08
C ILE A 14 1.67 -16.40 24.21
N ALA A 15 2.18 -15.18 24.38
CA ALA A 15 1.43 -14.17 25.11
C ALA A 15 0.12 -13.99 24.35
N SER A 16 -1.00 -14.46 24.92
CA SER A 16 -2.30 -14.03 24.44
C SER A 16 -2.33 -12.52 24.60
N ALA A 17 -2.40 -11.78 23.49
CA ALA A 17 -2.75 -10.37 23.55
C ALA A 17 -4.01 -10.25 24.41
N ALA A 18 -3.91 -9.54 25.53
CA ALA A 18 -5.08 -9.21 26.33
C ALA A 18 -6.07 -8.49 25.42
N ALA A 19 -7.38 -8.67 25.65
CA ALA A 19 -8.39 -7.90 24.94
C ALA A 19 -8.06 -6.41 25.07
N TYR A 20 -8.19 -5.67 23.97
CA TYR A 20 -8.00 -4.23 23.98
C TYR A 20 -8.97 -3.58 24.96
N ASP A 21 -8.45 -2.76 25.87
CA ASP A 21 -9.18 -2.16 26.99
C ASP A 21 -9.69 -0.73 26.69
N GLY A 22 -9.44 -0.24 25.47
CA GLY A 22 -9.78 1.13 25.06
C GLY A 22 -8.74 2.17 25.46
N ASP A 23 -7.64 1.77 26.11
CA ASP A 23 -6.53 2.67 26.46
C ASP A 23 -5.65 2.94 25.22
N ARG A 24 -5.75 4.17 24.72
CA ARG A 24 -5.06 4.64 23.52
C ARG A 24 -3.61 5.00 23.78
N SER A 25 -3.19 5.14 25.04
CA SER A 25 -1.83 5.54 25.37
C SER A 25 -0.80 4.43 25.12
N GLU A 26 -1.23 3.16 25.12
CA GLU A 26 -0.38 1.98 24.91
C GLU A 26 -1.09 0.86 24.13
N TRP A 27 -1.82 1.22 23.07
CA TRP A 27 -2.67 0.26 22.36
C TRP A 27 -1.88 -0.86 21.66
N MET A 28 -0.61 -0.63 21.27
CA MET A 28 0.20 -1.65 20.59
C MET A 28 0.61 -2.80 21.51
N LYS A 29 0.50 -2.68 22.85
CA LYS A 29 0.69 -3.82 23.77
C LYS A 29 -0.29 -4.97 23.50
N HIS A 30 -1.46 -4.66 22.96
CA HIS A 30 -2.49 -5.61 22.58
C HIS A 30 -2.30 -6.17 21.16
N ILE A 31 -1.32 -5.67 20.41
CA ILE A 31 -0.97 -6.23 19.10
C ILE A 31 -0.01 -7.41 19.30
N PRO A 32 -0.21 -8.53 18.60
CA PRO A 32 0.67 -9.69 18.72
C PRO A 32 2.05 -9.33 18.19
N GLY A 33 3.09 -9.61 18.99
CA GLY A 33 4.47 -9.34 18.62
C GLY A 33 4.91 -9.94 17.28
N SER A 34 4.39 -11.11 16.94
CA SER A 34 4.68 -11.80 15.67
C SER A 34 3.92 -11.27 14.45
N ALA A 35 3.01 -10.31 14.60
CA ALA A 35 2.31 -9.72 13.47
C ALA A 35 3.29 -8.90 12.61
N TYR A 36 3.17 -8.97 11.29
CA TYR A 36 3.93 -8.07 10.42
C TYR A 36 3.48 -6.64 10.64
N ALA A 37 4.43 -5.75 10.90
CA ALA A 37 4.17 -4.35 11.19
C ALA A 37 3.53 -3.61 10.01
N CYS A 38 3.79 -4.06 8.77
CA CYS A 38 3.14 -3.52 7.56
C CYS A 38 1.63 -3.78 7.50
N LEU A 39 1.10 -4.71 8.31
CA LEU A 39 -0.33 -4.99 8.43
C LEU A 39 -0.98 -4.24 9.58
N VAL A 40 -0.23 -3.51 10.39
CA VAL A 40 -0.78 -2.68 11.46
C VAL A 40 -1.28 -1.38 10.85
N THR A 41 -2.53 -1.02 11.16
CA THR A 41 -3.07 0.32 10.86
C THR A 41 -2.47 1.30 11.86
N ILE A 42 -1.67 2.25 11.40
CA ILE A 42 -0.94 3.20 12.25
C ILE A 42 -1.57 4.59 12.08
N PRO A 43 -2.25 5.11 13.12
CA PRO A 43 -2.74 6.48 13.11
C PRO A 43 -1.56 7.45 13.16
N GLY A 44 -1.59 8.44 12.27
CA GLY A 44 -0.50 9.39 12.10
C GLY A 44 -0.94 10.81 11.82
N SER A 45 -0.06 11.76 12.08
CA SER A 45 -0.26 13.18 11.82
C SER A 45 0.66 13.68 10.71
N HIS A 46 0.09 14.45 9.78
CA HIS A 46 0.85 15.19 8.77
C HIS A 46 1.39 16.50 9.34
N ASP A 47 2.60 16.91 8.93
CA ASP A 47 3.32 18.09 9.45
C ASP A 47 3.17 18.22 11.00
N SER A 48 3.58 17.16 11.69
CA SER A 48 3.13 16.85 13.06
C SER A 48 3.46 17.91 14.10
N ALA A 49 4.56 18.65 13.90
CA ALA A 49 5.08 19.62 14.87
C ALA A 49 4.43 21.01 14.77
N THR A 50 3.46 21.21 13.89
CA THR A 50 2.88 22.54 13.59
C THR A 50 2.03 23.15 14.72
N ALA A 51 1.83 22.41 15.81
CA ALA A 51 1.20 22.88 17.06
C ALA A 51 2.21 23.24 18.17
N GLU A 52 3.52 23.10 17.92
CA GLU A 52 4.56 23.31 18.94
C GLU A 52 4.94 24.79 19.12
N GLY A 53 4.27 25.68 18.39
CA GLY A 53 4.56 27.11 18.35
C GLY A 53 5.44 27.49 17.16
N TRP A 54 5.40 28.77 16.79
CA TRP A 54 6.04 29.28 15.56
C TRP A 54 7.08 30.36 15.87
N VAL A 55 8.16 30.39 15.08
CA VAL A 55 9.14 31.48 15.13
C VAL A 55 8.55 32.76 14.53
N ASP A 56 7.88 32.64 13.37
CA ASP A 56 7.06 33.72 12.81
C ASP A 56 5.67 33.67 13.47
N PRO A 57 5.24 34.73 14.18
CA PRO A 57 3.92 34.77 14.83
C PRO A 57 2.74 34.61 13.87
N ASP A 58 2.90 34.90 12.58
CA ASP A 58 1.83 34.81 11.58
C ASP A 58 1.81 33.46 10.84
N ALA A 59 2.80 32.58 11.07
CA ALA A 59 2.90 31.28 10.38
C ALA A 59 1.72 30.36 10.68
N ALA A 60 1.10 30.47 11.86
CA ALA A 60 -0.05 29.65 12.23
C ALA A 60 -1.25 29.82 11.30
N ALA A 61 -1.42 30.97 10.65
CA ALA A 61 -2.49 31.19 9.69
C ALA A 61 -2.24 30.50 8.34
N ARG A 62 -0.98 30.21 8.02
CA ARG A 62 -0.55 29.68 6.71
C ARG A 62 -0.21 28.20 6.77
N SER A 63 0.44 27.77 7.84
CA SER A 63 1.20 26.51 7.86
C SER A 63 0.83 25.61 9.05
N GLN A 64 -0.17 25.97 9.85
CA GLN A 64 -0.67 25.09 10.89
C GLN A 64 -1.49 23.93 10.30
N ALA A 65 -1.06 22.70 10.58
CA ALA A 65 -1.74 21.46 10.19
C ALA A 65 -2.27 20.66 11.41
N GLN A 66 -1.79 20.98 12.62
CA GLN A 66 -2.21 20.35 13.87
C GLN A 66 -2.55 21.41 14.94
N ASP A 67 -3.52 21.10 15.79
CA ASP A 67 -3.91 21.96 16.94
C ASP A 67 -3.30 21.51 18.27
N VAL A 68 -2.73 20.31 18.32
CA VAL A 68 -2.20 19.71 19.56
C VAL A 68 -0.74 19.31 19.42
N THR A 69 0.03 19.49 20.50
CA THR A 69 1.46 19.17 20.55
C THR A 69 1.74 17.68 20.32
N LEU A 70 2.97 17.33 19.99
CA LEU A 70 3.42 15.95 19.83
C LEU A 70 3.16 15.11 21.09
N ASP A 71 3.37 15.69 22.29
CA ASP A 71 3.09 15.00 23.56
C ASP A 71 1.61 14.62 23.68
N ARG A 72 0.71 15.49 23.23
CA ARG A 72 -0.73 15.22 23.22
C ARG A 72 -1.10 14.20 22.14
N GLN A 73 -0.51 14.30 20.95
CA GLN A 73 -0.71 13.33 19.87
C GLN A 73 -0.30 11.92 20.31
N LEU A 74 0.87 11.77 20.94
CA LEU A 74 1.35 10.50 21.49
C LEU A 74 0.38 9.94 22.54
N ALA A 75 -0.07 10.78 23.48
CA ALA A 75 -1.02 10.40 24.52
C ALA A 75 -2.37 9.92 23.96
N ASP A 76 -2.81 10.50 22.84
CA ASP A 76 -4.09 10.17 22.19
C ASP A 76 -3.98 8.97 21.23
N GLY A 77 -2.78 8.40 21.06
CA GLY A 77 -2.56 7.14 20.34
C GLY A 77 -1.93 7.28 18.95
N VAL A 78 -1.50 8.49 18.56
CA VAL A 78 -0.75 8.72 17.31
C VAL A 78 0.61 8.03 17.41
N ARG A 79 0.99 7.29 16.36
CA ARG A 79 2.26 6.56 16.25
C ARG A 79 2.98 6.79 14.92
N GLY A 80 2.29 7.38 13.94
CA GLY A 80 2.87 7.89 12.70
C GLY A 80 3.13 9.39 12.79
N PHE A 81 4.33 9.86 12.47
CA PHE A 81 4.66 11.28 12.50
C PHE A 81 5.35 11.71 11.23
N ASP A 82 4.87 12.77 10.61
CA ASP A 82 5.53 13.44 9.50
C ASP A 82 6.30 14.65 10.01
N ILE A 83 7.62 14.53 10.04
CA ILE A 83 8.53 15.55 10.56
C ILE A 83 9.28 16.16 9.39
N ARG A 84 9.25 17.50 9.30
CA ARG A 84 9.96 18.27 8.28
C ARG A 84 11.13 19.07 8.86
N PRO A 85 12.38 18.56 8.81
CA PRO A 85 13.53 19.29 9.32
C PRO A 85 13.95 20.45 8.41
N ASN A 86 14.25 21.59 9.00
CA ASN A 86 14.92 22.71 8.31
C ASN A 86 16.17 23.08 9.10
N LEU A 87 17.31 23.26 8.41
CA LEU A 87 18.53 23.74 9.05
C LEU A 87 18.55 25.27 8.98
N THR A 88 18.46 25.92 10.13
CA THR A 88 18.46 27.37 10.25
C THR A 88 19.38 27.79 11.39
N ASP A 89 20.21 28.82 11.16
CA ASP A 89 21.19 29.32 12.13
C ASP A 89 22.07 28.22 12.78
N GLY A 90 22.42 27.19 11.99
CA GLY A 90 23.25 26.08 12.42
C GLY A 90 22.54 25.02 13.29
N ARG A 91 21.22 25.11 13.47
CA ARG A 91 20.41 24.13 14.23
C ARG A 91 19.29 23.56 13.38
N TRP A 92 19.00 22.27 13.56
CA TRP A 92 17.83 21.64 12.96
C TRP A 92 16.58 21.99 13.77
N VAL A 93 15.55 22.49 13.09
CA VAL A 93 14.23 22.76 13.65
C VAL A 93 13.16 22.02 12.87
N CYS A 94 12.04 21.71 13.51
CA CYS A 94 10.84 21.26 12.80
C CYS A 94 10.21 22.46 12.08
N SER A 95 9.55 22.20 10.96
CA SER A 95 9.00 23.24 10.08
C SER A 95 7.81 22.73 9.29
N HIS A 96 7.15 23.63 8.57
CA HIS A 96 6.25 23.30 7.47
C HIS A 96 6.51 24.32 6.35
N ALA A 97 6.89 23.82 5.17
CA ALA A 97 7.39 24.64 4.07
C ALA A 97 8.53 25.54 4.56
N ALA A 98 8.47 26.86 4.33
CA ALA A 98 9.48 27.80 4.79
C ALA A 98 9.30 28.25 6.25
N ASP A 99 8.16 27.95 6.87
CA ASP A 99 7.84 28.41 8.22
C ASP A 99 8.42 27.45 9.26
N ASN A 100 9.23 27.98 10.18
CA ASN A 100 9.86 27.20 11.24
C ASN A 100 9.01 27.20 12.50
N THR A 101 8.84 26.02 13.10
CA THR A 101 8.30 25.90 14.44
C THR A 101 9.39 26.28 15.45
N VAL A 102 9.00 26.56 16.69
CA VAL A 102 9.98 26.79 17.77
C VAL A 102 10.60 25.49 18.27
N LEU A 103 10.12 24.32 17.82
CA LEU A 103 10.58 23.01 18.28
C LEU A 103 11.85 22.60 17.55
N PRO A 104 12.98 22.46 18.27
CA PRO A 104 14.18 21.88 17.73
C PRO A 104 14.04 20.39 17.41
N LEU A 105 14.78 19.91 16.40
CA LEU A 105 14.66 18.52 15.96
C LEU A 105 15.19 17.51 17.00
N ASP A 106 16.22 17.89 17.76
CA ASP A 106 16.73 17.11 18.90
C ASP A 106 15.67 16.98 20.00
N ASP A 107 15.03 18.09 20.38
CA ASP A 107 13.92 18.06 21.35
C ASP A 107 12.72 17.23 20.85
N CYS A 108 12.46 17.24 19.53
CA CYS A 108 11.45 16.40 18.88
C CYS A 108 11.76 14.90 19.04
N PHE A 109 12.97 14.47 18.70
CA PHE A 109 13.38 13.06 18.86
C PHE A 109 13.50 12.66 20.34
N ASP A 110 13.85 13.59 21.24
CA ASP A 110 13.87 13.35 22.67
C ASP A 110 12.47 13.12 23.26
N LYS A 111 11.44 13.80 22.74
CA LYS A 111 10.03 13.50 23.07
C LYS A 111 9.66 12.07 22.67
N PHE A 112 10.00 11.67 21.44
CA PHE A 112 9.72 10.33 20.94
C PHE A 112 10.45 9.23 21.73
N THR A 113 11.73 9.41 21.99
CA THR A 113 12.52 8.41 22.73
C THR A 113 12.06 8.29 24.19
N ARG A 114 11.75 9.40 24.85
CA ARG A 114 11.17 9.41 26.20
C ARG A 114 9.81 8.72 26.26
N PHE A 115 8.96 8.93 25.26
CA PHE A 115 7.70 8.22 25.15
C PHE A 115 7.92 6.71 25.04
N LEU A 116 8.83 6.27 24.16
CA LEU A 116 9.15 4.84 24.01
C LEU A 116 9.79 4.22 25.25
N ASP A 117 10.55 4.99 26.03
CA ASP A 117 11.07 4.53 27.34
C ASP A 117 9.94 4.32 28.36
N ALA A 118 8.94 5.20 28.36
CA ALA A 118 7.77 5.08 29.23
C ALA A 118 6.80 3.99 28.76
N HIS A 119 6.75 3.73 27.45
CA HIS A 119 5.79 2.84 26.79
C HIS A 119 6.51 1.84 25.87
N PRO A 120 7.30 0.89 26.41
CA PRO A 120 8.17 0.01 25.62
C PRO A 120 7.42 -1.01 24.74
N SER A 121 6.10 -1.12 24.90
CA SER A 121 5.25 -1.90 24.00
C SER A 121 4.98 -1.21 22.66
N GLU A 122 5.20 0.09 22.58
CA GLU A 122 4.89 0.91 21.43
C GLU A 122 6.10 0.99 20.50
N TYR A 123 5.85 1.38 19.24
CA TYR A 123 6.88 1.79 18.30
C TYR A 123 6.35 2.95 17.47
N LEU A 124 7.26 3.72 16.90
CA LEU A 124 6.90 4.89 16.08
C LEU A 124 7.33 4.67 14.64
N VAL A 125 6.53 5.18 13.71
CA VAL A 125 6.90 5.33 12.30
C VAL A 125 7.05 6.81 12.02
N ILE A 126 8.23 7.25 11.62
CA ILE A 126 8.47 8.66 11.30
C ILE A 126 8.78 8.79 9.82
N HIS A 127 7.92 9.54 9.14
CA HIS A 127 8.16 10.03 7.81
C HIS A 127 9.01 11.30 7.88
N ILE A 128 10.09 11.36 7.09
CA ILE A 128 10.95 12.52 6.97
C ILE A 128 10.88 13.05 5.55
N TYR A 129 10.57 14.34 5.43
CA TYR A 129 10.78 15.10 4.21
C TYR A 129 11.38 16.46 4.56
N ARG A 130 12.16 17.05 3.67
CA ARG A 130 12.82 18.33 3.97
C ARG A 130 11.81 19.45 4.23
N GLY A 131 12.16 20.30 5.18
CA GLY A 131 11.59 21.62 5.39
C GLY A 131 12.37 22.73 4.67
N GLY A 132 12.01 23.97 4.94
CA GLY A 132 12.66 25.17 4.42
C GLY A 132 12.23 25.60 3.01
N GLY A 133 11.33 24.85 2.36
CA GLY A 133 10.81 25.17 1.02
C GLY A 133 11.86 25.11 -0.10
N ARG A 134 13.00 24.45 0.13
CA ARG A 134 14.09 24.32 -0.84
C ARG A 134 14.80 22.97 -0.72
N GLU A 135 15.58 22.63 -1.74
CA GLU A 135 16.51 21.49 -1.69
C GLU A 135 17.59 21.69 -0.61
N TRP A 136 17.98 20.58 0.04
CA TRP A 136 19.14 20.56 0.93
C TRP A 136 20.44 20.51 0.14
N THR A 137 21.41 21.27 0.61
CA THR A 137 22.81 21.21 0.17
C THR A 137 23.48 19.93 0.66
N ASP A 138 24.60 19.54 0.05
CA ASP A 138 25.36 18.36 0.48
C ASP A 138 25.82 18.47 1.94
N THR A 139 26.23 19.66 2.38
CA THR A 139 26.60 19.93 3.77
C THR A 139 25.43 19.72 4.74
N GLU A 140 24.21 20.07 4.33
CA GLU A 140 23.00 19.82 5.11
C GLU A 140 22.67 18.32 5.15
N ARG A 141 22.81 17.61 4.04
CA ARG A 141 22.62 16.16 3.99
C ARG A 141 23.62 15.44 4.92
N GLU A 142 24.88 15.86 4.93
CA GLU A 142 25.87 15.36 5.89
C GLU A 142 25.53 15.71 7.35
N ALA A 143 25.04 16.93 7.60
CA ALA A 143 24.62 17.34 8.94
C ALA A 143 23.42 16.53 9.44
N PHE A 144 22.49 16.19 8.54
CA PHE A 144 21.35 15.34 8.84
C PHE A 144 21.78 13.89 9.13
N ALA A 145 22.71 13.34 8.35
CA ALA A 145 23.29 12.02 8.62
C ALA A 145 23.96 11.97 10.01
N ARG A 146 24.71 13.02 10.38
CA ARG A 146 25.28 13.15 11.73
C ARG A 146 24.20 13.23 12.81
N PHE A 147 23.13 13.98 12.58
CA PHE A 147 22.00 14.04 13.51
C PHE A 147 21.40 12.65 13.75
N LEU A 148 21.08 11.90 12.69
CA LEU A 148 20.51 10.55 12.83
C LEU A 148 21.43 9.58 13.57
N SER A 149 22.75 9.72 13.41
CA SER A 149 23.71 8.88 14.12
C SER A 149 23.66 9.01 15.64
N LEU A 150 23.18 10.14 16.17
CA LEU A 150 22.99 10.35 17.60
C LEU A 150 21.86 9.47 18.18
N TYR A 151 20.93 9.04 17.33
CA TYR A 151 19.78 8.22 17.69
C TYR A 151 19.88 6.78 17.19
N ALA A 152 21.03 6.37 16.64
CA ALA A 152 21.23 5.07 15.97
C ALA A 152 20.66 3.88 16.74
N ASP A 153 20.86 3.82 18.06
CA ASP A 153 20.40 2.72 18.93
C ASP A 153 18.87 2.62 19.04
N ARG A 154 18.14 3.67 18.63
CA ARG A 154 16.68 3.75 18.65
C ARG A 154 16.06 3.63 17.27
N LEU A 155 16.86 3.65 16.21
CA LEU A 155 16.39 3.56 14.84
C LEU A 155 16.43 2.10 14.36
N ALA A 156 15.28 1.57 13.96
CA ALA A 156 15.21 0.26 13.34
C ALA A 156 15.74 0.33 11.90
N ASP A 157 16.53 -0.66 11.48
CA ASP A 157 16.85 -0.85 10.06
C ASP A 157 15.62 -1.40 9.33
N PHE A 158 15.36 -0.87 8.13
CA PHE A 158 14.21 -1.32 7.36
C PHE A 158 14.38 -2.73 6.82
N ARG A 159 13.37 -3.56 7.06
CA ARG A 159 13.09 -4.79 6.29
C ARG A 159 11.61 -4.81 5.96
N ARG A 160 11.25 -5.40 4.83
CA ARG A 160 9.85 -5.50 4.41
C ARG A 160 8.98 -6.28 5.42
N ASP A 161 9.56 -7.31 6.04
CA ASP A 161 8.92 -8.29 6.91
C ASP A 161 9.07 -8.00 8.41
N LEU A 162 9.41 -6.76 8.77
CA LEU A 162 9.52 -6.36 10.18
C LEU A 162 8.25 -6.75 10.95
N THR A 163 8.44 -7.42 12.08
CA THR A 163 7.36 -7.74 13.01
C THR A 163 7.17 -6.62 14.03
N VAL A 164 6.05 -6.65 14.74
CA VAL A 164 5.81 -5.72 15.86
C VAL A 164 6.90 -5.85 16.91
N ASP A 165 7.34 -7.06 17.27
CA ASP A 165 8.43 -7.27 18.24
C ASP A 165 9.79 -6.74 17.76
N ASP A 166 10.05 -6.76 16.45
CA ASP A 166 11.27 -6.14 15.91
C ASP A 166 11.31 -4.63 16.16
N LEU A 167 10.14 -3.99 16.22
CA LEU A 167 9.96 -2.55 16.29
C LEU A 167 9.68 -2.00 17.70
N ARG A 168 9.15 -2.80 18.64
CA ARG A 168 8.87 -2.35 20.02
C ARG A 168 10.05 -1.58 20.63
N GLY A 169 9.77 -0.40 21.18
CA GLY A 169 10.75 0.52 21.76
C GLY A 169 11.62 1.27 20.75
N LYS A 170 11.35 1.15 19.45
CA LYS A 170 12.14 1.75 18.37
C LYS A 170 11.32 2.68 17.47
N ILE A 171 12.05 3.40 16.63
CA ILE A 171 11.55 4.27 15.58
C ILE A 171 11.93 3.65 14.23
N LEU A 172 10.95 3.46 13.35
CA LEU A 172 11.18 3.14 11.95
C LEU A 172 11.08 4.41 11.10
N LEU A 173 12.18 4.83 10.47
CA LEU A 173 12.18 6.00 9.59
C LEU A 173 11.83 5.63 8.16
N PHE A 174 11.07 6.51 7.49
CA PHE A 174 10.93 6.54 6.04
C PHE A 174 11.34 7.93 5.55
N CYS A 175 12.53 8.04 4.96
CA CYS A 175 13.14 9.30 4.56
C CYS A 175 13.03 9.51 3.06
N ARG A 176 12.36 10.59 2.65
CA ARG A 176 12.28 11.05 1.24
C ARG A 176 13.56 11.73 0.75
N GLU A 177 14.44 12.13 1.67
CA GLU A 177 15.68 12.81 1.34
C GLU A 177 16.87 11.86 1.30
N GLU A 178 17.77 12.11 0.34
CA GLU A 178 19.07 11.45 0.32
C GLU A 178 20.02 12.06 1.34
N TYR A 179 20.80 11.21 1.99
CA TYR A 179 21.91 11.61 2.84
C TYR A 179 23.03 10.57 2.76
N PRO A 180 24.30 10.96 2.99
CA PRO A 180 25.43 10.05 2.84
C PRO A 180 25.58 9.12 4.06
N GLY A 181 26.27 8.00 3.87
CA GLY A 181 26.66 7.09 4.94
C GLY A 181 25.63 5.99 5.23
N THR A 182 25.54 5.60 6.50
CA THR A 182 24.62 4.56 6.99
C THR A 182 23.18 5.01 6.83
N VAL A 183 22.33 4.17 6.23
CA VAL A 183 20.89 4.44 6.14
C VAL A 183 20.23 4.05 7.46
N TYR A 184 19.46 4.94 8.07
CA TYR A 184 18.64 4.61 9.23
C TYR A 184 17.17 4.50 8.80
N GLY A 185 16.52 3.39 9.12
CA GLY A 185 15.20 3.06 8.58
C GLY A 185 15.26 2.76 7.09
N ALA A 186 14.40 3.42 6.32
CA ALA A 186 14.30 3.30 4.87
C ALA A 186 14.57 4.65 4.20
N LYS A 187 15.48 4.64 3.22
CA LYS A 187 15.54 5.68 2.18
C LYS A 187 14.50 5.37 1.11
N LEU A 188 13.67 6.35 0.76
CA LEU A 188 12.70 6.23 -0.33
C LEU A 188 13.33 6.67 -1.65
N THR A 189 13.26 5.82 -2.67
CA THR A 189 13.54 6.19 -4.09
C THR A 189 12.40 5.77 -5.05
N SER A 190 12.19 6.53 -6.13
CA SER A 190 11.24 6.18 -7.21
C SER A 190 11.87 6.46 -8.56
N SER A 191 11.63 5.59 -9.52
CA SER A 191 12.02 5.78 -10.92
C SER A 191 11.10 6.72 -11.69
N LEU A 192 9.98 7.15 -11.09
CA LEU A 192 8.99 8.07 -11.68
C LEU A 192 8.90 9.40 -10.93
N ARG A 193 9.99 9.84 -10.29
CA ARG A 193 10.05 11.14 -9.61
C ARG A 193 9.90 12.27 -10.63
N ASP A 194 8.83 13.05 -10.52
CA ASP A 194 8.66 14.30 -11.27
C ASP A 194 8.77 15.53 -10.36
N ASP A 195 8.72 16.72 -10.97
CA ASP A 195 8.91 18.01 -10.30
C ASP A 195 7.84 18.32 -9.23
N TYR A 196 6.71 17.60 -9.20
CA TYR A 196 5.62 17.79 -8.24
C TYR A 196 5.71 16.86 -7.01
N GLY A 197 6.74 16.00 -6.96
CA GLY A 197 7.06 15.18 -5.80
C GLY A 197 6.58 13.74 -5.92
N TRP A 198 6.39 13.11 -4.77
CA TRP A 198 6.05 11.70 -4.65
C TRP A 198 4.53 11.56 -4.57
N GLY A 199 3.88 10.97 -5.57
CA GLY A 199 2.48 10.58 -5.44
C GLY A 199 1.45 11.71 -5.50
N SER A 200 1.78 12.88 -6.08
CA SER A 200 0.85 13.99 -6.33
C SER A 200 -0.21 13.70 -7.41
N TRP A 201 -0.45 12.42 -7.73
CA TRP A 201 -1.30 11.95 -8.83
C TRP A 201 -2.04 10.67 -8.41
N LEU A 202 -3.25 10.48 -8.93
CA LEU A 202 -4.04 9.24 -8.79
C LEU A 202 -3.62 8.17 -9.81
N ASP A 203 -2.32 8.02 -10.00
CA ASP A 203 -1.75 7.07 -10.94
C ASP A 203 -1.22 5.88 -10.16
N TRP A 204 -1.90 4.74 -10.26
CA TRP A 204 -1.57 3.52 -9.52
C TRP A 204 -0.12 3.05 -9.76
N ASP A 205 0.39 3.19 -10.98
CA ASP A 205 1.77 2.81 -11.28
C ASP A 205 2.75 3.67 -10.49
N ARG A 206 2.48 4.98 -10.38
CA ARG A 206 3.29 5.89 -9.55
C ARG A 206 3.14 5.62 -8.06
N GLN A 207 1.90 5.43 -7.61
CA GLN A 207 1.60 5.14 -6.20
C GLN A 207 2.28 3.86 -5.74
N THR A 208 2.48 2.88 -6.63
CA THR A 208 3.10 1.60 -6.29
C THR A 208 4.57 1.46 -6.67
N ASN A 209 5.17 2.50 -7.26
CA ASN A 209 6.56 2.50 -7.72
C ASN A 209 7.52 3.29 -6.80
N ILE A 210 7.40 3.02 -5.50
CA ILE A 210 8.33 3.52 -4.49
C ILE A 210 9.09 2.33 -3.89
N THR A 211 10.40 2.48 -3.86
CA THR A 211 11.32 1.54 -3.21
C THR A 211 11.78 2.13 -1.89
N ALA A 212 11.59 1.38 -0.81
CA ALA A 212 12.23 1.60 0.47
C ALA A 212 13.51 0.76 0.53
N THR A 213 14.65 1.42 0.76
CA THR A 213 15.95 0.78 0.89
C THR A 213 16.48 1.04 2.30
N GLY A 214 16.62 -0.01 3.10
CA GLY A 214 17.37 0.00 4.35
C GLY A 214 18.84 -0.40 4.13
N ASN A 215 19.59 -0.59 5.20
CA ASN A 215 20.97 -1.09 5.11
C ASN A 215 21.03 -2.55 4.70
N SER A 216 20.08 -3.36 5.16
CA SER A 216 20.11 -4.83 4.98
C SER A 216 19.15 -5.35 3.92
N ALA A 217 18.11 -4.58 3.58
CA ALA A 217 17.04 -5.04 2.70
C ALA A 217 16.37 -3.88 1.94
N GLU A 218 15.69 -4.25 0.86
CA GLU A 218 14.81 -3.37 0.11
C GLU A 218 13.37 -3.93 0.10
N GLY A 219 12.40 -3.06 -0.16
CA GLY A 219 10.99 -3.40 -0.24
C GLY A 219 10.19 -2.35 -0.98
N ARG A 220 8.94 -2.66 -1.28
CA ARG A 220 8.01 -1.71 -1.89
C ARG A 220 7.25 -0.95 -0.83
N VAL A 221 7.02 0.32 -1.11
CA VAL A 221 6.06 1.15 -0.36
C VAL A 221 5.04 1.66 -1.35
N PHE A 222 3.75 1.64 -1.01
CA PHE A 222 2.74 2.33 -1.81
C PHE A 222 2.36 3.64 -1.14
N TYR A 223 2.15 4.68 -1.93
CA TYR A 223 1.89 6.04 -1.46
C TYR A 223 0.69 6.65 -2.18
N GLN A 224 -0.29 7.12 -1.41
CA GLN A 224 -1.25 8.11 -1.86
C GLN A 224 -0.88 9.44 -1.20
N ASP A 225 -0.50 10.46 -1.98
CA ASP A 225 -0.08 11.78 -1.48
C ASP A 225 -0.58 12.92 -2.40
N LEU A 226 -1.82 12.81 -2.88
CA LEU A 226 -2.46 13.89 -3.64
C LEU A 226 -2.81 15.04 -2.69
N ALA A 227 -1.95 16.06 -2.61
CA ALA A 227 -2.10 17.18 -1.68
C ALA A 227 -2.90 18.37 -2.24
N ASP A 228 -2.84 18.61 -3.56
CA ASP A 228 -3.61 19.69 -4.22
C ASP A 228 -5.05 19.24 -4.47
N THR A 229 -5.97 19.78 -3.66
CA THR A 229 -7.41 19.56 -3.84
C THR A 229 -8.18 20.83 -4.20
N CYS A 230 -7.47 21.86 -4.66
CA CYS A 230 -8.07 23.11 -5.13
C CYS A 230 -8.70 22.94 -6.51
N GLY A 231 -9.88 23.55 -6.70
CA GLY A 231 -10.65 23.47 -7.93
C GLY A 231 -11.73 22.38 -7.95
N GLU A 232 -12.62 22.48 -8.93
CA GLU A 232 -13.77 21.59 -9.08
C GLU A 232 -13.33 20.14 -9.28
N GLY A 233 -13.97 19.21 -8.56
CA GLY A 233 -13.71 17.77 -8.64
C GLY A 233 -12.46 17.29 -7.89
N LYS A 234 -11.50 18.15 -7.57
CA LYS A 234 -10.21 17.74 -6.95
C LYS A 234 -10.33 17.18 -5.54
N GLN A 235 -11.28 17.67 -4.75
CA GLN A 235 -11.59 17.06 -3.45
C GLN A 235 -12.07 15.61 -3.63
N GLN A 236 -12.93 15.34 -4.62
CA GLN A 236 -13.43 13.98 -4.87
C GLN A 236 -12.31 13.07 -5.38
N GLU A 237 -11.45 13.57 -6.28
CA GLU A 237 -10.24 12.87 -6.72
C GLU A 237 -9.40 12.40 -5.51
N LYS A 238 -9.15 13.27 -4.53
CA LYS A 238 -8.45 12.87 -3.28
C LYS A 238 -9.17 11.75 -2.53
N LEU A 239 -10.49 11.85 -2.37
CA LEU A 239 -11.28 10.82 -1.70
C LEU A 239 -11.22 9.49 -2.44
N ASP A 240 -11.27 9.51 -3.78
CA ASP A 240 -11.18 8.31 -4.61
C ASP A 240 -9.79 7.68 -4.53
N GLY A 241 -8.72 8.49 -4.49
CA GLY A 241 -7.37 7.99 -4.25
C GLY A 241 -7.21 7.31 -2.89
N ILE A 242 -7.76 7.93 -1.83
CA ILE A 242 -7.77 7.34 -0.49
C ILE A 242 -8.45 5.96 -0.54
N ARG A 243 -9.64 5.88 -1.14
CA ARG A 243 -10.42 4.63 -1.25
C ARG A 243 -9.72 3.59 -2.09
N HIS A 244 -9.13 3.97 -3.22
CA HIS A 244 -8.42 3.04 -4.10
C HIS A 244 -7.29 2.32 -3.35
N LEU A 245 -6.47 3.07 -2.59
CA LEU A 245 -5.42 2.44 -1.79
C LEU A 245 -6.02 1.57 -0.66
N LEU A 246 -7.12 2.00 -0.03
CA LEU A 246 -7.81 1.20 0.98
C LEU A 246 -8.45 -0.08 0.44
N ASP A 247 -9.01 -0.07 -0.78
CA ASP A 247 -9.55 -1.25 -1.47
C ASP A 247 -8.47 -2.33 -1.59
N PHE A 248 -7.26 -1.91 -1.93
CA PHE A 248 -6.10 -2.80 -1.94
C PHE A 248 -5.69 -3.23 -0.52
N THR A 249 -5.40 -2.28 0.37
CA THR A 249 -4.74 -2.59 1.66
C THR A 249 -5.65 -3.39 2.59
N THR A 250 -6.96 -3.10 2.62
CA THR A 250 -7.89 -3.80 3.51
C THR A 250 -8.10 -5.25 3.11
N ALA A 251 -7.97 -5.57 1.82
CA ALA A 251 -7.97 -6.93 1.28
C ALA A 251 -6.59 -7.62 1.35
N TYR A 252 -5.49 -6.86 1.45
CA TYR A 252 -4.15 -7.41 1.28
C TYR A 252 -3.69 -8.34 2.41
N ARG A 253 -3.22 -9.53 2.06
CA ARG A 253 -2.70 -10.54 2.99
C ARG A 253 -1.39 -11.13 2.47
N PRO A 254 -0.21 -10.71 2.98
CA PRO A 254 1.05 -11.27 2.54
C PRO A 254 1.15 -12.73 3.00
N ALA A 255 1.19 -13.65 2.04
CA ALA A 255 1.33 -15.08 2.31
C ALA A 255 2.72 -15.45 2.86
N VAL A 256 3.74 -14.66 2.51
CA VAL A 256 5.15 -14.88 2.86
C VAL A 256 5.85 -13.54 3.14
N PRO A 257 6.94 -13.52 3.93
CA PRO A 257 7.72 -12.30 4.24
C PRO A 257 8.08 -11.46 3.02
N GLU A 258 8.40 -12.11 1.90
CA GLU A 258 8.85 -11.49 0.64
C GLU A 258 7.76 -10.59 0.03
N ASN A 259 6.50 -10.88 0.33
CA ASN A 259 5.35 -10.14 -0.17
C ASN A 259 4.93 -9.01 0.77
N CYS A 260 5.60 -8.78 1.89
CA CYS A 260 5.24 -7.64 2.73
C CYS A 260 5.46 -6.31 1.98
N ILE A 261 4.43 -5.48 1.93
CA ILE A 261 4.45 -4.14 1.32
C ILE A 261 4.02 -3.15 2.40
N TRP A 262 4.69 -2.01 2.47
CA TRP A 262 4.32 -0.92 3.37
C TRP A 262 3.46 0.10 2.64
N TYR A 263 2.59 0.82 3.35
CA TYR A 263 1.65 1.76 2.70
C TYR A 263 1.57 3.05 3.48
N PHE A 264 1.61 4.17 2.79
CA PHE A 264 1.26 5.49 3.30
C PHE A 264 0.03 6.01 2.56
N ASN A 265 -0.99 6.37 3.32
CA ASN A 265 -2.18 7.01 2.79
C ASN A 265 -2.32 8.38 3.48
N PHE A 266 -1.94 9.44 2.77
CA PHE A 266 -2.03 10.78 3.32
C PHE A 266 -3.50 11.22 3.25
N ALA A 267 -4.14 11.40 4.40
CA ALA A 267 -5.43 12.08 4.48
C ALA A 267 -5.26 13.60 4.33
N SER A 268 -4.06 14.10 4.62
CA SER A 268 -3.72 15.52 4.45
C SER A 268 -3.81 15.96 3.00
N ALA A 269 -4.21 17.21 2.84
CA ALA A 269 -4.34 17.95 1.59
C ALA A 269 -4.86 19.36 1.94
N TYR A 270 -4.91 20.24 0.95
CA TYR A 270 -5.50 21.58 1.09
C TYR A 270 -6.54 21.82 -0.02
N ASN A 271 -7.55 22.63 0.29
CA ASN A 271 -8.56 23.06 -0.67
C ASN A 271 -8.84 24.57 -0.59
N ASP A 272 -9.77 25.05 -1.41
CA ASP A 272 -10.16 26.46 -1.53
C ASP A 272 -11.12 26.94 -0.41
N ALA A 273 -11.13 26.29 0.76
CA ALA A 273 -12.10 26.59 1.82
C ALA A 273 -12.06 28.04 2.35
N ASP A 274 -11.02 28.81 2.05
CA ASP A 274 -10.93 30.24 2.39
C ASP A 274 -10.34 31.10 1.25
N VAL A 275 -11.06 31.24 0.13
CA VAL A 275 -10.78 32.28 -0.89
C VAL A 275 -11.43 33.59 -0.48
N THR A 276 -11.02 34.20 0.64
CA THR A 276 -11.49 35.54 1.03
C THR A 276 -10.58 36.69 0.58
N SER A 277 -9.45 36.43 -0.08
CA SER A 277 -8.65 37.49 -0.70
C SER A 277 -7.96 37.09 -2.00
N THR A 278 -8.42 37.71 -3.09
CA THR A 278 -7.70 37.96 -4.36
C THR A 278 -6.92 36.79 -4.97
N GLY A 279 -7.62 35.93 -5.71
CA GLY A 279 -7.16 35.38 -6.99
C GLY A 279 -5.88 34.54 -7.04
N SER A 280 -5.28 34.18 -5.91
CA SER A 280 -4.13 33.28 -5.83
C SER A 280 -4.50 32.10 -4.95
N LYS A 281 -4.36 30.87 -5.46
CA LYS A 281 -4.42 29.65 -4.65
C LYS A 281 -3.45 29.81 -3.47
N MET A 282 -3.95 30.02 -2.25
CA MET A 282 -3.09 30.14 -1.08
C MET A 282 -3.26 28.90 -0.22
N TRP A 283 -2.23 28.06 -0.22
CA TRP A 283 -2.04 26.95 0.72
C TRP A 283 -2.00 27.54 2.14
N ASN A 284 -3.10 27.46 2.86
CA ASN A 284 -3.27 28.06 4.18
C ASN A 284 -3.91 27.08 5.18
N SER A 285 -3.88 27.43 6.46
CA SER A 285 -4.36 26.55 7.51
C SER A 285 -5.85 26.21 7.41
N ASP A 286 -6.67 27.15 6.93
CA ASP A 286 -8.10 26.90 6.73
C ASP A 286 -8.37 25.98 5.52
N GLY A 287 -7.50 25.97 4.51
CA GLY A 287 -7.53 24.98 3.43
C GLY A 287 -7.23 23.57 3.93
N TYR A 288 -6.27 23.40 4.86
CA TYR A 288 -6.02 22.11 5.51
C TYR A 288 -7.22 21.69 6.38
N ARG A 289 -7.81 22.61 7.16
CA ARG A 289 -9.01 22.34 7.97
C ARG A 289 -10.19 21.94 7.10
N GLY A 290 -10.42 22.71 6.04
CA GLY A 290 -11.47 22.47 5.05
C GLY A 290 -11.35 21.09 4.44
N ASN A 291 -10.15 20.69 4.03
CA ASN A 291 -9.92 19.35 3.47
C ASN A 291 -10.15 18.24 4.51
N SER A 292 -9.66 18.40 5.75
CA SER A 292 -9.83 17.39 6.80
C SER A 292 -11.30 17.06 7.12
N THR A 293 -12.22 18.01 6.87
CA THR A 293 -13.67 17.81 7.01
C THR A 293 -14.22 16.73 6.06
N TYR A 294 -13.48 16.39 5.00
CA TYR A 294 -13.86 15.35 4.02
C TYR A 294 -12.98 14.11 4.11
N THR A 295 -11.66 14.28 4.25
CA THR A 295 -10.73 13.16 4.20
C THR A 295 -10.75 12.32 5.47
N ASN A 296 -10.83 12.93 6.66
CA ASN A 296 -10.89 12.18 7.91
C ASN A 296 -12.16 11.30 7.99
N PRO A 297 -13.39 11.80 7.71
CA PRO A 297 -14.58 10.96 7.61
C PRO A 297 -14.47 9.85 6.57
N CYS A 298 -13.77 10.05 5.46
CA CYS A 298 -13.60 9.04 4.41
C CYS A 298 -12.99 7.74 4.97
N PHE A 299 -11.92 7.84 5.76
CA PHE A 299 -11.32 6.68 6.42
C PHE A 299 -12.25 6.06 7.46
N ILE A 300 -12.89 6.88 8.29
CA ILE A 300 -13.80 6.43 9.35
C ILE A 300 -14.93 5.58 8.74
N ASP A 301 -15.61 6.13 7.74
CA ASP A 301 -16.78 5.49 7.12
C ASP A 301 -16.37 4.27 6.30
N TYR A 302 -15.26 4.34 5.57
CA TYR A 302 -14.74 3.22 4.79
C TYR A 302 -14.38 2.03 5.69
N LEU A 303 -13.59 2.26 6.74
CA LEU A 303 -13.13 1.18 7.63
C LEU A 303 -14.25 0.65 8.51
N ALA A 304 -15.27 1.45 8.83
CA ALA A 304 -16.48 0.97 9.48
C ALA A 304 -17.14 -0.16 8.64
N ALA A 305 -17.23 0.02 7.32
CA ALA A 305 -17.77 -0.98 6.40
C ALA A 305 -16.78 -2.11 6.07
N ASN A 306 -15.49 -1.80 5.93
CA ASN A 306 -14.47 -2.69 5.37
C ASN A 306 -13.26 -2.80 6.32
N PRO A 307 -13.34 -3.60 7.41
CA PRO A 307 -12.22 -3.76 8.33
C PRO A 307 -11.04 -4.48 7.67
N GLY A 308 -9.85 -3.92 7.81
CA GLY A 308 -8.62 -4.47 7.26
C GLY A 308 -7.44 -3.51 7.41
N PRO A 309 -6.21 -3.89 7.04
CA PRO A 309 -5.05 -2.99 7.11
C PRO A 309 -5.29 -1.70 6.32
N ALA A 310 -5.06 -0.54 6.95
CA ALA A 310 -5.12 0.76 6.29
C ALA A 310 -3.72 1.39 6.06
N GLY A 311 -2.66 0.72 6.53
CA GLY A 311 -1.29 1.22 6.48
C GLY A 311 -1.05 2.37 7.47
N ILE A 312 -0.09 3.23 7.15
CA ILE A 312 0.19 4.46 7.89
C ILE A 312 -0.68 5.58 7.32
N VAL A 313 -1.58 6.12 8.13
CA VAL A 313 -2.49 7.18 7.73
C VAL A 313 -2.02 8.50 8.32
N LEU A 314 -1.52 9.42 7.49
CA LEU A 314 -1.04 10.73 7.93
C LEU A 314 -2.11 11.79 7.65
N ALA A 315 -2.70 12.36 8.70
CA ALA A 315 -3.84 13.25 8.61
C ALA A 315 -3.59 14.64 9.23
N ASP A 316 -4.32 15.64 8.75
CA ASP A 316 -4.37 16.98 9.35
C ASP A 316 -5.40 17.03 10.48
N TYR A 317 -5.11 17.86 11.49
CA TYR A 317 -5.97 18.13 12.65
C TYR A 317 -6.42 16.87 13.40
N VAL A 318 -5.49 15.95 13.64
CA VAL A 318 -5.76 14.77 14.46
C VAL A 318 -5.99 15.14 15.92
N CYS A 319 -6.62 14.24 16.67
CA CYS A 319 -6.89 14.39 18.12
C CYS A 319 -7.89 15.50 18.49
N THR A 320 -8.38 16.29 17.54
CA THR A 320 -9.48 17.24 17.73
C THR A 320 -10.62 16.94 16.74
N ASN A 321 -11.88 17.10 17.15
CA ASN A 321 -13.03 16.88 16.25
C ASN A 321 -13.50 18.15 15.56
N SER A 322 -12.95 19.30 15.93
CA SER A 322 -13.20 20.58 15.30
C SER A 322 -11.98 21.48 15.41
N SER A 323 -11.76 22.30 14.39
CA SER A 323 -10.73 23.33 14.35
C SER A 323 -11.26 24.56 13.63
N GLY A 324 -11.17 25.74 14.25
CA GLY A 324 -11.86 26.94 13.76
C GLY A 324 -13.36 26.69 13.57
N ARG A 325 -13.85 26.88 12.33
CA ARG A 325 -15.24 26.63 11.93
C ARG A 325 -15.48 25.25 11.29
N PHE A 326 -14.46 24.40 11.23
CA PHE A 326 -14.47 23.15 10.48
C PHE A 326 -14.64 21.95 11.41
N THR A 327 -15.40 20.95 10.97
CA THR A 327 -15.62 19.70 11.68
C THR A 327 -14.63 18.66 11.18
N THR A 328 -13.42 18.68 11.74
CA THR A 328 -12.27 17.90 11.26
C THR A 328 -12.37 16.40 11.58
N ARG A 329 -13.16 16.01 12.60
CA ARG A 329 -13.29 14.61 13.06
C ARG A 329 -11.96 13.87 13.30
N GLY A 330 -10.90 14.59 13.67
CA GLY A 330 -9.58 14.03 13.84
C GLY A 330 -9.44 13.13 15.06
N ALA A 331 -10.15 13.40 16.17
CA ALA A 331 -10.16 12.49 17.32
C ALA A 331 -10.89 11.18 16.99
N ASP A 332 -12.03 11.28 16.29
CA ASP A 332 -12.77 10.12 15.79
C ASP A 332 -11.94 9.28 14.81
N LEU A 333 -11.13 9.93 13.97
CA LEU A 333 -10.25 9.23 13.04
C LEU A 333 -9.21 8.38 13.78
N ILE A 334 -8.54 8.94 14.78
CA ILE A 334 -7.55 8.20 15.58
C ILE A 334 -8.21 6.98 16.25
N GLU A 335 -9.40 7.15 16.83
CA GLU A 335 -10.18 6.05 17.40
C GLU A 335 -10.49 4.97 16.36
N ALA A 336 -11.06 5.36 15.21
CA ALA A 336 -11.43 4.43 14.15
C ALA A 336 -10.23 3.63 13.63
N LEU A 337 -9.06 4.27 13.47
CA LEU A 337 -7.85 3.63 12.99
C LEU A 337 -7.26 2.64 14.01
N ILE A 338 -7.26 3.00 15.30
CA ILE A 338 -6.79 2.10 16.37
C ILE A 338 -7.73 0.90 16.48
N ASP A 339 -9.04 1.14 16.62
CA ASP A 339 -10.06 0.11 16.80
C ASP A 339 -10.10 -0.86 15.61
N ASN A 340 -9.84 -0.36 14.41
CA ASN A 340 -9.77 -1.16 13.20
C ASN A 340 -8.77 -2.33 13.34
N ASN A 341 -7.59 -2.12 13.94
CA ASN A 341 -6.61 -3.19 14.18
C ASN A 341 -7.22 -4.41 14.89
N PHE A 342 -8.10 -4.16 15.86
CA PHE A 342 -8.69 -5.19 16.69
C PHE A 342 -9.89 -5.89 16.03
N ARG A 343 -10.33 -5.41 14.86
CA ARG A 343 -11.41 -6.02 14.06
C ARG A 343 -10.88 -7.06 13.07
N TYR A 344 -9.64 -6.95 12.59
CA TYR A 344 -9.08 -7.87 11.58
C TYR A 344 -7.84 -8.64 12.03
N LEU A 345 -6.96 -8.11 12.90
CA LEU A 345 -5.75 -8.85 13.29
C LEU A 345 -6.03 -10.21 13.95
N PRO A 346 -7.11 -10.40 14.75
CA PRO A 346 -7.43 -11.71 15.30
C PRO A 346 -7.72 -12.78 14.24
N SER A 347 -8.42 -12.44 13.16
CA SER A 347 -8.74 -13.41 12.09
C SER A 347 -7.49 -13.83 11.31
N LEU A 348 -6.51 -12.94 11.15
CA LEU A 348 -5.21 -13.28 10.55
C LEU A 348 -4.44 -14.34 11.33
N LYS A 349 -4.54 -14.32 12.67
CA LYS A 349 -3.93 -15.36 13.51
C LYS A 349 -4.56 -16.72 13.26
N GLU A 350 -5.89 -16.77 13.18
CA GLU A 350 -6.61 -18.03 13.00
C GLU A 350 -6.33 -18.64 11.64
N GLU A 351 -6.29 -17.84 10.57
CA GLU A 351 -5.93 -18.30 9.23
C GLU A 351 -4.51 -18.86 9.18
N THR A 352 -3.55 -18.14 9.79
CA THR A 352 -2.15 -18.60 9.88
C THR A 352 -2.02 -19.88 10.70
N ALA A 353 -2.78 -20.01 11.79
CA ALA A 353 -2.79 -21.21 12.63
C ALA A 353 -3.42 -22.42 11.92
N ARG A 354 -4.51 -22.22 11.16
CA ARG A 354 -5.17 -23.26 10.35
C ARG A 354 -4.28 -23.75 9.22
N GLN A 355 -3.56 -22.85 8.54
CA GLN A 355 -2.61 -23.22 7.49
C GLN A 355 -1.40 -23.99 8.02
N ARG A 356 -0.94 -23.71 9.25
CA ARG A 356 0.16 -24.45 9.91
C ARG A 356 -0.28 -25.78 10.57
N GLY A 357 -1.58 -25.99 10.79
CA GLY A 357 -2.14 -27.15 11.50
C GLY A 357 -2.79 -28.24 10.63
N GLY A 358 -2.70 -28.17 9.30
CA GLY A 358 -3.45 -29.01 8.36
C GLY A 358 -2.99 -30.47 8.24
N GLY A 359 -3.20 -31.29 9.27
CA GLY A 359 -3.57 -32.69 9.08
C GLY A 359 -5.05 -32.78 8.68
N LEU A 360 -5.38 -33.55 7.62
CA LEU A 360 -6.74 -33.70 7.12
C LEU A 360 -7.75 -34.01 8.23
N PRO A 361 -8.91 -33.33 8.30
CA PRO A 361 -10.05 -33.88 9.02
C PRO A 361 -10.84 -34.81 8.10
N THR A 362 -10.98 -36.06 8.54
CA THR A 362 -11.89 -37.06 7.97
C THR A 362 -13.35 -36.62 8.12
N ARG A 363 -14.08 -36.73 7.02
CA ARG A 363 -15.53 -36.59 6.87
C ARG A 363 -16.31 -37.38 7.93
N ALA A 364 -17.15 -36.70 8.72
CA ALA A 364 -18.24 -37.33 9.47
C ALA A 364 -19.59 -36.88 8.89
N GLN A 365 -20.49 -37.84 8.67
CA GLN A 365 -21.84 -37.71 8.11
C GLN A 365 -22.87 -37.26 9.17
N PRO A 366 -24.07 -36.78 8.76
CA PRO A 366 -24.94 -35.93 9.58
C PRO A 366 -25.92 -36.72 10.47
N VAL A 367 -26.31 -36.11 11.59
CA VAL A 367 -27.42 -36.59 12.44
C VAL A 367 -28.64 -35.70 12.23
N VAL A 368 -29.76 -36.34 11.91
CA VAL A 368 -31.09 -35.74 11.67
C VAL A 368 -31.82 -35.54 12.99
N GLY A 369 -32.42 -34.36 13.19
CA GLY A 369 -33.41 -34.03 14.21
C GLY A 369 -34.53 -33.16 13.62
N PRO A 370 -35.76 -33.19 14.17
CA PRO A 370 -36.98 -32.86 13.41
C PRO A 370 -37.28 -31.36 13.35
N SER A 371 -37.90 -30.96 12.24
CA SER A 371 -38.49 -29.64 11.98
C SER A 371 -39.75 -29.40 12.83
N PRO A 372 -40.12 -28.14 13.11
CA PRO A 372 -41.35 -27.67 12.47
C PRO A 372 -41.39 -26.22 11.97
N ALA A 373 -42.29 -26.04 11.00
CA ALA A 373 -43.05 -24.86 10.55
C ALA A 373 -42.37 -23.79 9.65
N ALA A 374 -42.96 -23.59 8.47
CA ALA A 374 -42.69 -22.54 7.48
C ALA A 374 -44.04 -22.03 6.92
N PRO A 375 -44.13 -20.90 6.18
CA PRO A 375 -43.29 -19.69 6.18
C PRO A 375 -44.12 -18.37 6.07
N ALA A 376 -43.45 -17.22 6.10
CA ALA A 376 -43.86 -16.00 5.36
C ALA A 376 -42.83 -15.76 4.22
N PRO A 377 -43.22 -15.18 3.07
CA PRO A 377 -42.41 -15.25 1.85
C PRO A 377 -41.26 -14.23 1.85
N PRO A 378 -40.04 -14.60 1.43
CA PRO A 378 -38.98 -13.65 1.13
C PRO A 378 -38.93 -13.28 -0.36
N CYS A 379 -38.53 -12.03 -0.63
CA CYS A 379 -38.10 -11.52 -1.94
C CYS A 379 -36.95 -12.34 -2.54
N PRO A 380 -36.78 -12.35 -3.88
CA PRO A 380 -35.79 -13.18 -4.56
C PRO A 380 -34.35 -12.71 -4.31
N ALA A 381 -33.46 -13.67 -4.03
CA ALA A 381 -32.02 -13.46 -3.84
C ALA A 381 -31.23 -13.52 -5.16
N ALA A 382 -30.16 -12.73 -5.23
CA ALA A 382 -29.14 -12.75 -6.28
C ALA A 382 -28.32 -14.07 -6.27
N PRO A 383 -27.75 -14.51 -7.42
CA PRO A 383 -27.03 -15.78 -7.52
C PRO A 383 -25.67 -15.74 -6.77
N LYS A 384 -25.31 -16.86 -6.13
CA LYS A 384 -24.04 -17.05 -5.39
C LYS A 384 -22.84 -17.21 -6.34
N PRO A 385 -21.66 -16.68 -5.98
CA PRO A 385 -20.42 -16.95 -6.70
C PRO A 385 -19.88 -18.37 -6.45
N ALA A 386 -19.16 -18.91 -7.44
CA ALA A 386 -18.56 -20.24 -7.44
C ALA A 386 -17.36 -20.33 -6.47
N PRO A 387 -17.04 -21.53 -5.92
CA PRO A 387 -15.95 -21.69 -4.96
C PRO A 387 -14.57 -21.68 -5.65
N ALA A 388 -13.59 -21.02 -5.02
CA ALA A 388 -12.21 -20.91 -5.49
C ALA A 388 -11.46 -22.26 -5.52
N PRO A 389 -10.52 -22.47 -6.47
CA PRO A 389 -9.75 -23.70 -6.60
C PRO A 389 -8.66 -23.82 -5.51
N GLN A 390 -8.42 -25.05 -5.02
CA GLN A 390 -7.40 -25.35 -4.02
C GLN A 390 -6.03 -25.61 -4.69
N ILE A 391 -4.99 -24.92 -4.24
CA ILE A 391 -3.60 -25.10 -4.71
C ILE A 391 -2.79 -25.85 -3.63
N HIS A 392 -2.08 -26.92 -4.04
CA HIS A 392 -1.18 -27.68 -3.17
C HIS A 392 0.24 -27.05 -3.13
N PRO A 393 0.96 -27.06 -1.99
CA PRO A 393 2.31 -26.48 -1.90
C PRO A 393 3.40 -27.46 -2.42
N PRO A 394 4.42 -26.99 -3.16
CA PRO A 394 5.60 -27.78 -3.46
C PRO A 394 6.62 -27.78 -2.30
N GLN A 395 7.34 -28.90 -2.15
CA GLN A 395 8.24 -29.24 -1.04
C GLN A 395 9.63 -28.57 -1.15
N SER A 396 10.26 -28.32 0.00
CA SER A 396 11.58 -27.71 0.28
C SER A 396 12.77 -28.67 0.00
N SER A 397 13.98 -28.32 -0.49
CA SER A 397 15.15 -27.54 0.04
C SER A 397 16.42 -27.88 -0.83
N PRO A 398 17.69 -27.49 -0.56
CA PRO A 398 18.35 -26.16 -0.43
C PRO A 398 19.66 -26.01 -1.28
N THR A 399 20.33 -24.84 -1.13
CA THR A 399 21.75 -24.46 -1.39
C THR A 399 22.04 -23.48 -2.54
N ALA A 400 22.82 -22.44 -2.20
CA ALA A 400 23.12 -21.25 -2.97
C ALA A 400 23.76 -21.52 -4.34
N ARG A 401 23.16 -20.98 -5.41
CA ARG A 401 23.77 -20.77 -6.73
C ARG A 401 23.21 -19.48 -7.33
N SER A 402 23.95 -18.89 -8.27
CA SER A 402 23.64 -17.70 -9.07
C SER A 402 22.13 -17.39 -9.18
N ARG A 403 21.73 -16.14 -8.91
CA ARG A 403 20.32 -15.66 -9.02
C ARG A 403 19.71 -15.83 -10.42
N PHE A 404 20.53 -16.19 -11.41
CA PHE A 404 20.09 -16.63 -12.72
C PHE A 404 20.51 -18.09 -12.90
N VAL A 405 19.52 -18.96 -12.99
CA VAL A 405 19.68 -20.29 -13.57
C VAL A 405 19.27 -20.14 -15.01
N GLU A 406 20.18 -20.36 -15.95
CA GLU A 406 19.81 -20.44 -17.36
C GLU A 406 18.86 -21.63 -17.53
N GLY A 407 17.59 -21.33 -17.79
CA GLY A 407 16.58 -22.34 -18.11
C GLY A 407 16.86 -22.99 -19.47
N ALA A 408 16.18 -24.08 -19.79
CA ALA A 408 16.22 -24.60 -21.15
C ALA A 408 15.73 -23.51 -22.13
N PRO A 409 16.44 -23.28 -23.25
CA PRO A 409 16.02 -22.27 -24.22
C PRO A 409 14.63 -22.59 -24.76
N LEU A 410 13.70 -21.66 -24.62
CA LEU A 410 12.39 -21.71 -25.24
C LEU A 410 12.48 -21.08 -26.62
N THR A 411 12.33 -21.90 -27.67
CA THR A 411 12.30 -21.41 -29.05
C THR A 411 10.93 -20.78 -29.32
N LEU A 412 10.86 -19.45 -29.29
CA LEU A 412 9.67 -18.69 -29.63
C LEU A 412 9.70 -18.25 -31.10
N PRO A 413 8.53 -18.08 -31.75
CA PRO A 413 8.44 -17.49 -33.08
C PRO A 413 8.87 -16.01 -33.06
N PRO A 414 9.28 -15.44 -34.21
CA PRO A 414 9.63 -14.02 -34.29
C PRO A 414 8.45 -13.13 -33.91
N GLY A 415 8.68 -12.18 -33.00
CA GLY A 415 7.67 -11.24 -32.54
C GLY A 415 8.08 -10.50 -31.26
N THR A 416 7.15 -9.71 -30.75
CA THR A 416 7.19 -9.06 -29.45
C THR A 416 6.56 -10.00 -28.41
N VAL A 417 7.17 -10.08 -27.23
CA VAL A 417 6.67 -10.88 -26.10
C VAL A 417 5.94 -9.96 -25.12
N HIS A 418 4.72 -10.35 -24.76
CA HIS A 418 3.87 -9.75 -23.75
C HIS A 418 3.66 -10.75 -22.62
N ILE A 419 3.57 -10.26 -21.38
CA ILE A 419 3.50 -11.09 -20.18
C ILE A 419 2.27 -10.68 -19.38
N ALA A 420 1.40 -11.63 -19.07
CA ALA A 420 0.27 -11.48 -18.16
C ALA A 420 -0.18 -12.86 -17.66
N ASP A 421 -0.88 -12.93 -16.54
CA ASP A 421 -1.58 -14.15 -16.11
C ASP A 421 -2.90 -14.24 -16.89
N LEU A 422 -2.90 -14.98 -18.01
CA LEU A 422 -4.02 -15.01 -18.97
C LEU A 422 -5.12 -15.99 -18.53
N ASN A 423 -4.80 -16.93 -17.64
CA ASN A 423 -5.72 -17.95 -17.15
C ASN A 423 -6.06 -17.80 -15.65
N ASN A 424 -5.51 -16.78 -14.99
CA ASN A 424 -5.68 -16.44 -13.57
C ASN A 424 -5.25 -17.56 -12.61
N ASP A 425 -4.18 -18.30 -12.96
CA ASP A 425 -3.64 -19.39 -12.15
C ASP A 425 -2.52 -18.95 -11.17
N GLY A 426 -2.19 -17.66 -11.18
CA GLY A 426 -1.16 -17.04 -10.35
C GLY A 426 0.24 -17.10 -10.94
N TYR A 427 0.41 -17.62 -12.17
CA TYR A 427 1.68 -17.67 -12.88
C TYR A 427 1.64 -16.83 -14.17
N PRO A 428 2.73 -16.11 -14.51
CA PRO A 428 2.77 -15.32 -15.73
C PRO A 428 2.85 -16.20 -16.98
N ASP A 429 1.96 -15.96 -17.93
CA ASP A 429 1.94 -16.55 -19.27
C ASP A 429 2.64 -15.64 -20.29
N LEU A 430 2.92 -16.18 -21.48
CA LEU A 430 3.47 -15.40 -22.60
C LEU A 430 2.47 -15.31 -23.75
N LEU A 431 2.31 -14.09 -24.26
CA LEU A 431 1.70 -13.83 -25.55
C LEU A 431 2.79 -13.31 -26.50
N VAL A 432 3.00 -13.99 -27.62
CA VAL A 432 3.97 -13.58 -28.65
C VAL A 432 3.20 -13.07 -29.86
N THR A 433 3.40 -11.81 -30.24
CA THR A 433 2.74 -11.18 -31.39
C THR A 433 3.75 -10.70 -32.42
N GLY A 434 3.50 -10.95 -33.69
CA GLY A 434 4.36 -10.47 -34.78
C GLY A 434 3.64 -10.45 -36.13
N PRO A 435 4.33 -10.06 -37.21
CA PRO A 435 3.74 -9.96 -38.53
C PRO A 435 3.12 -11.29 -38.96
N ARG A 436 1.79 -11.37 -38.97
CA ARG A 436 1.03 -12.61 -39.23
C ARG A 436 1.34 -13.76 -38.26
N THR A 437 1.78 -13.46 -37.04
CA THR A 437 2.04 -14.45 -35.98
C THR A 437 1.40 -14.02 -34.66
N GLY A 438 0.78 -14.98 -33.96
CA GLY A 438 0.21 -14.80 -32.63
C GLY A 438 0.30 -16.13 -31.90
N HIS A 439 0.93 -16.19 -30.74
CA HIS A 439 1.10 -17.45 -30.00
C HIS A 439 0.86 -17.22 -28.51
N ILE A 440 0.21 -18.17 -27.87
CA ILE A 440 -0.07 -18.14 -26.44
C ILE A 440 0.66 -19.32 -25.80
N TYR A 441 1.44 -19.02 -24.78
CA TYR A 441 2.19 -19.99 -24.01
C TYR A 441 1.79 -19.88 -22.55
N LEU A 442 1.07 -20.88 -22.05
CA LEU A 442 0.64 -20.91 -20.66
C LEU A 442 1.75 -21.48 -19.77
N SER A 443 1.94 -20.91 -18.60
CA SER A 443 2.90 -21.38 -17.61
C SER A 443 2.45 -22.73 -17.05
N ASP A 444 3.35 -23.71 -17.03
CA ASP A 444 3.15 -24.93 -16.22
C ASP A 444 3.62 -24.67 -14.79
N GLN A 445 2.97 -23.72 -14.11
CA GLN A 445 3.27 -23.36 -12.72
C GLN A 445 4.77 -23.08 -12.46
N GLY A 446 5.40 -22.36 -13.38
CA GLY A 446 6.83 -22.02 -13.32
C GLY A 446 7.81 -23.14 -13.71
N ARG A 447 7.32 -24.30 -14.19
CA ARG A 447 8.16 -25.42 -14.66
C ARG A 447 8.51 -25.35 -16.15
N GLY A 448 7.93 -24.39 -16.86
CA GLY A 448 8.07 -24.22 -18.31
C GLY A 448 6.79 -23.64 -18.89
N PHE A 449 6.68 -23.72 -20.21
CA PHE A 449 5.52 -23.22 -20.93
C PHE A 449 4.91 -24.28 -21.82
N ILE A 450 3.59 -24.31 -21.90
CA ILE A 450 2.80 -25.15 -22.79
C ILE A 450 2.25 -24.26 -23.90
N ASP A 451 2.52 -24.62 -25.16
CA ASP A 451 1.93 -23.94 -26.30
C ASP A 451 0.41 -24.19 -26.30
N ALA A 452 -0.34 -23.15 -25.97
CA ALA A 452 -1.80 -23.13 -25.93
C ALA A 452 -2.39 -22.35 -27.12
N THR A 453 -1.60 -22.18 -28.19
CA THR A 453 -1.99 -21.43 -29.37
C THR A 453 -3.20 -22.09 -30.06
N PRO A 454 -4.33 -21.37 -30.24
CA PRO A 454 -5.51 -21.88 -30.93
C PRO A 454 -5.22 -22.27 -32.40
N THR A 455 -5.92 -23.28 -32.92
CA THR A 455 -5.79 -23.69 -34.34
C THR A 455 -6.38 -22.68 -35.33
N GLN A 456 -7.23 -21.75 -34.87
CA GLN A 456 -7.72 -20.62 -35.65
C GLN A 456 -7.41 -19.29 -34.95
N LEU A 457 -6.14 -18.90 -34.93
CA LEU A 457 -5.78 -17.53 -34.55
C LEU A 457 -6.38 -16.53 -35.54
N ARG A 458 -7.26 -15.65 -35.06
CA ARG A 458 -7.82 -14.54 -35.84
C ARG A 458 -7.12 -13.21 -35.60
N PHE A 459 -5.96 -13.24 -34.95
CA PHE A 459 -5.23 -12.09 -34.45
C PHE A 459 -3.92 -12.00 -35.20
N TYR A 460 -3.87 -11.10 -36.17
CA TYR A 460 -2.62 -10.78 -36.83
C TYR A 460 -2.38 -9.30 -36.66
N THR A 461 -1.22 -8.95 -36.09
CA THR A 461 -0.75 -7.58 -36.17
C THR A 461 -0.30 -7.33 -37.62
N ALA A 462 -0.93 -6.35 -38.28
CA ALA A 462 -0.28 -5.70 -39.42
C ALA A 462 0.95 -4.97 -38.89
N ASP A 463 2.07 -5.06 -39.59
CA ASP A 463 3.30 -4.39 -39.16
C ASP A 463 3.26 -2.91 -39.58
N PRO A 464 3.46 -1.94 -38.66
CA PRO A 464 3.56 -2.06 -37.18
C PRO A 464 2.20 -2.02 -36.45
N ALA A 465 2.06 -2.69 -35.31
CA ALA A 465 0.90 -2.54 -34.40
C ALA A 465 1.35 -2.45 -32.93
N THR A 466 0.61 -1.71 -32.13
CA THR A 466 0.76 -1.66 -30.66
C THR A 466 -0.17 -2.66 -30.02
N VAL A 467 0.33 -3.44 -29.06
CA VAL A 467 -0.41 -4.47 -28.33
C VAL A 467 -0.38 -4.17 -26.84
N SER A 468 -1.55 -4.24 -26.18
CA SER A 468 -1.69 -4.09 -24.72
C SER A 468 -2.57 -5.21 -24.15
N LEU A 469 -2.26 -5.63 -22.93
CA LEU A 469 -3.07 -6.58 -22.15
C LEU A 469 -3.70 -5.83 -20.97
N VAL A 470 -5.02 -5.83 -20.89
CA VAL A 470 -5.78 -5.13 -19.84
C VAL A 470 -7.16 -5.74 -19.73
N ASP A 471 -7.64 -5.99 -18.51
CA ASP A 471 -9.02 -6.42 -18.25
C ASP A 471 -9.98 -5.24 -18.53
N CYS A 472 -10.52 -5.18 -19.74
CA CYS A 472 -11.35 -4.06 -20.19
C CYS A 472 -12.80 -4.19 -19.71
N ASN A 473 -13.26 -5.41 -19.45
CA ASN A 473 -14.63 -5.71 -19.06
C ASN A 473 -14.80 -5.97 -17.54
N ALA A 474 -13.70 -5.92 -16.77
CA ALA A 474 -13.63 -6.18 -15.34
C ALA A 474 -14.09 -7.59 -14.95
N ASP A 475 -13.83 -8.59 -15.80
CA ASP A 475 -14.17 -9.99 -15.54
C ASP A 475 -13.08 -10.79 -14.80
N GLY A 476 -11.95 -10.14 -14.53
CA GLY A 476 -10.79 -10.70 -13.83
C GLY A 476 -9.77 -11.37 -14.75
N TYR A 477 -9.92 -11.28 -16.07
CA TYR A 477 -9.00 -11.86 -17.04
C TYR A 477 -8.47 -10.77 -18.00
N PRO A 478 -7.15 -10.71 -18.26
CA PRO A 478 -6.62 -9.71 -19.18
C PRO A 478 -7.15 -9.90 -20.62
N ASP A 479 -7.74 -8.84 -21.18
CA ASP A 479 -8.16 -8.77 -22.59
C ASP A 479 -7.01 -8.28 -23.48
N LEU A 480 -7.09 -8.58 -24.78
CA LEU A 480 -6.08 -8.21 -25.76
C LEU A 480 -6.53 -7.01 -26.60
N TYR A 481 -5.79 -5.91 -26.50
CA TYR A 481 -5.97 -4.72 -27.31
C TYR A 481 -4.89 -4.61 -28.40
N ILE A 482 -5.30 -4.53 -29.66
CA ILE A 482 -4.39 -4.36 -30.81
C ILE A 482 -4.73 -3.07 -31.57
N ALA A 483 -3.78 -2.15 -31.69
CA ALA A 483 -3.89 -0.94 -32.49
C ALA A 483 -2.90 -0.96 -33.67
N PRO A 484 -3.36 -1.12 -34.93
CA PRO A 484 -2.49 -1.08 -36.11
C PRO A 484 -2.01 0.36 -36.39
N THR A 485 -0.76 0.54 -36.86
CA THR A 485 -0.17 1.87 -37.06
C THR A 485 -0.29 2.45 -38.48
N ALA A 486 -0.57 1.65 -39.51
CA ALA A 486 -1.13 2.08 -40.81
C ALA A 486 -1.25 0.87 -41.74
N ASN A 487 -2.39 0.68 -42.40
CA ASN A 487 -2.55 -0.41 -43.36
C ASN A 487 -1.89 -0.06 -44.71
N THR A 488 -0.88 -0.83 -45.15
CA THR A 488 -0.33 -0.75 -46.53
C THR A 488 -0.83 -1.87 -47.44
N ASN A 489 -1.71 -2.77 -46.95
CA ASN A 489 -2.15 -3.94 -47.71
C ASN A 489 -3.66 -3.89 -48.02
N PRO A 490 -4.06 -3.74 -49.30
CA PRO A 490 -5.47 -3.60 -49.70
C PRO A 490 -6.31 -4.89 -49.55
N GLU A 491 -5.73 -6.02 -49.16
CA GLU A 491 -6.45 -7.29 -48.94
C GLU A 491 -7.01 -7.47 -47.51
N ASN A 492 -6.71 -6.56 -46.57
CA ASN A 492 -7.22 -6.60 -45.20
C ASN A 492 -8.33 -5.55 -45.00
N ASP A 493 -9.58 -6.00 -44.98
CA ASP A 493 -10.79 -5.16 -44.92
C ASP A 493 -11.09 -4.57 -43.52
N LEU A 494 -10.14 -4.67 -42.57
CA LEU A 494 -10.36 -4.24 -41.17
C LEU A 494 -10.19 -2.73 -40.94
N GLY A 495 -9.71 -1.97 -41.93
CA GLY A 495 -9.43 -0.54 -41.79
C GLY A 495 -8.43 -0.27 -40.65
N ASN A 496 -8.06 0.99 -40.44
CA ASN A 496 -7.17 1.37 -39.32
C ASN A 496 -7.88 1.31 -37.94
N LYS A 497 -8.70 0.28 -37.69
CA LYS A 497 -9.46 0.14 -36.45
C LYS A 497 -8.64 -0.62 -35.43
N ALA A 498 -8.57 -0.09 -34.21
CA ALA A 498 -8.13 -0.88 -33.08
C ALA A 498 -9.15 -1.97 -32.78
N ILE A 499 -8.67 -3.15 -32.42
CA ILE A 499 -9.50 -4.32 -32.12
C ILE A 499 -9.23 -4.72 -30.68
N ILE A 500 -10.31 -4.91 -29.93
CA ILE A 500 -10.29 -5.51 -28.60
C ILE A 500 -10.79 -6.91 -28.74
N TYR A 501 -10.13 -7.83 -28.06
CA TYR A 501 -10.57 -9.19 -28.00
C TYR A 501 -10.66 -9.65 -26.55
N TYR A 502 -11.83 -10.14 -26.20
CA TYR A 502 -12.20 -10.43 -24.83
C TYR A 502 -11.77 -11.83 -24.42
N ASN A 503 -11.25 -11.95 -23.20
CA ASN A 503 -10.81 -13.21 -22.63
C ASN A 503 -11.94 -13.98 -21.94
N ASN A 504 -12.68 -14.76 -22.72
CA ASN A 504 -13.92 -15.39 -22.28
C ASN A 504 -13.78 -16.80 -21.64
N GLN A 505 -12.56 -17.26 -21.31
CA GLN A 505 -12.29 -18.51 -20.56
C GLN A 505 -12.86 -19.84 -21.11
N SER A 506 -13.43 -19.90 -22.32
CA SER A 506 -14.21 -21.07 -22.76
C SER A 506 -13.34 -22.32 -22.97
N LEU A 507 -13.42 -23.26 -22.01
CA LEU A 507 -12.80 -24.60 -22.02
C LEU A 507 -13.73 -25.71 -22.55
N THR A 508 -14.80 -25.39 -23.29
CA THR A 508 -15.65 -26.41 -23.95
C THR A 508 -15.57 -26.30 -25.46
N GLY A 509 -14.46 -26.76 -26.03
CA GLY A 509 -14.13 -26.70 -27.46
C GLY A 509 -12.66 -26.32 -27.65
N PRO A 510 -12.09 -26.38 -28.88
CA PRO A 510 -10.71 -25.93 -29.10
C PRO A 510 -10.56 -24.52 -28.52
N LEU A 511 -9.58 -24.35 -27.62
CA LEU A 511 -9.37 -23.15 -26.80
C LEU A 511 -9.41 -21.88 -27.67
N ASP A 512 -10.38 -21.01 -27.42
CA ASP A 512 -10.41 -19.63 -27.93
C ASP A 512 -10.30 -18.70 -26.71
N ILE A 513 -9.06 -18.42 -26.30
CA ILE A 513 -8.75 -17.52 -25.16
C ILE A 513 -9.14 -16.08 -25.49
N PHE A 514 -9.26 -15.69 -26.76
CA PHE A 514 -9.68 -14.35 -27.13
C PHE A 514 -10.75 -14.42 -28.23
N ASN A 515 -11.93 -13.83 -28.00
CA ASN A 515 -12.99 -13.73 -29.00
C ASN A 515 -13.13 -12.29 -29.51
N SER A 516 -13.27 -12.11 -30.84
CA SER A 516 -13.72 -10.84 -31.42
C SER A 516 -15.26 -10.80 -31.35
N PRO A 517 -15.87 -9.72 -30.83
CA PRO A 517 -17.27 -9.46 -31.12
C PRO A 517 -17.37 -9.15 -32.63
N ASP A 518 -18.00 -10.04 -33.40
CA ASP A 518 -18.48 -9.85 -34.78
C ASP A 518 -17.45 -9.46 -35.88
N LEU A 519 -16.91 -10.50 -36.56
CA LEU A 519 -16.72 -10.49 -38.01
C LEU A 519 -17.57 -11.62 -38.61
N ALA A 520 -18.85 -11.34 -38.84
CA ALA A 520 -19.68 -12.02 -39.82
C ALA A 520 -19.97 -11.01 -40.96
N PRO A 521 -20.02 -11.45 -42.23
CA PRO A 521 -20.10 -10.56 -43.40
C PRO A 521 -21.34 -9.67 -43.44
#